data_AF-A0A529NF29-F1
#
_entry.id   AF-A0A529NF29-F1
#
_cell.length_a   1.000
_cell.length_b   1.000
_cell.length_c   1.000
_cell.angle_alpha   90.00
_cell.angle_beta   90.00
_cell.angle_gamma   90.00
#
_symmetry.space_group_name_H-M   'P 1'
#
loop_
_entity.id
_entity.type
_entity.pdbx_description
1 polymer ?
#
loop_
_entity_poly.entity_id
_entity_poly.type
_entity_poly.pdbx_seq_one_letter_code
_entity_poly.pdbx_strand_id
1 'polypeptide(L)'
;LGLGLRFMALSPMRIMPGTGVGDRGIDSISAYMGIRPADFLASMTDMQTPADVGRAVVQLATAKQQGSSFVVSGAGLAAAA
;
A
#
# COMPACT_ATOMS: atom_id res chain seq x y z
N LEU A 1 -9.20 30.16 -5.09
CA LEU A 1 -8.18 29.98 -4.03
C LEU A 1 -6.90 29.41 -4.65
N GLY A 2 -6.02 30.28 -5.17
CA GLY A 2 -4.75 29.90 -5.82
C GLY A 2 -3.64 29.61 -4.81
N LEU A 3 -3.90 28.77 -3.81
CA LEU A 3 -2.99 28.51 -2.68
C LEU A 3 -1.88 27.49 -3.00
N GLY A 4 -1.85 26.93 -4.21
CA GLY A 4 -0.89 25.89 -4.59
C GLY A 4 -1.06 24.55 -3.86
N LEU A 5 -2.21 24.33 -3.20
CA LEU A 5 -2.52 23.07 -2.52
C LEU A 5 -2.82 21.94 -3.51
N ARG A 6 -2.35 20.74 -3.19
CA ARG A 6 -2.60 19.51 -3.96
C ARG A 6 -3.18 18.45 -3.04
N PHE A 7 -4.32 17.89 -3.42
CA PHE A 7 -4.95 16.77 -2.73
C PHE A 7 -4.72 15.50 -3.55
N MET A 8 -4.14 14.48 -2.92
CA MET A 8 -3.77 13.22 -3.57
C MET A 8 -4.13 12.05 -2.65
N ALA A 9 -4.53 10.94 -3.24
CA ALA A 9 -4.74 9.68 -2.57
C ALA A 9 -3.61 8.70 -2.91
N LEU A 10 -3.18 7.93 -1.91
CA LEU A 10 -2.23 6.83 -2.07
C LEU A 10 -2.83 5.58 -1.42
N SER A 11 -2.99 4.51 -2.20
CA SER A 11 -3.42 3.21 -1.68
C SER A 11 -2.28 2.20 -1.74
N PRO A 12 -1.94 1.52 -0.63
CA PRO A 12 -1.17 0.28 -0.69
C PRO A 12 -1.96 -0.79 -1.47
N MET A 13 -1.32 -1.54 -2.38
CA MET A 13 -2.01 -2.55 -3.20
C MET A 13 -2.31 -3.84 -2.44
N ARG A 14 -1.48 -4.19 -1.45
CA ARG A 14 -1.63 -5.41 -0.64
C ARG A 14 -1.87 -5.11 0.83
N ILE A 15 -2.43 -6.08 1.55
CA ILE A 15 -2.40 -6.07 3.01
C ILE A 15 -0.94 -6.19 3.49
N MET A 16 -0.57 -5.41 4.50
CA MET A 16 0.83 -5.29 4.92
C MET A 16 1.07 -5.95 6.28
N PRO A 17 1.89 -7.00 6.38
CA PRO A 17 2.32 -7.53 7.67
C PRO A 17 3.16 -6.48 8.43
N GLY A 18 3.21 -6.61 9.75
CA GLY A 18 3.87 -5.64 10.63
C GLY A 18 3.08 -4.34 10.79
N THR A 19 1.82 -4.33 10.36
CA THR A 19 0.87 -3.25 10.64
C THR A 19 -0.27 -3.83 11.47
N GLY A 20 -0.71 -3.14 12.52
CA GLY A 20 -1.74 -3.69 13.41
C GLY A 20 -3.07 -4.02 12.71
N VAL A 21 -3.41 -3.34 11.61
CA VAL A 21 -4.57 -3.67 10.77
C VAL A 21 -4.25 -4.82 9.82
N GLY A 22 -3.07 -4.81 9.20
CA GLY A 22 -2.68 -5.85 8.27
C GLY A 22 -2.48 -7.21 8.94
N ASP A 23 -1.87 -7.25 10.12
CA ASP A 23 -1.69 -8.48 10.90
C ASP A 23 -3.05 -9.13 11.23
N ARG A 24 -4.00 -8.34 11.75
CA ARG A 24 -5.35 -8.83 12.03
C ARG A 24 -6.09 -9.30 10.79
N GLY A 25 -5.93 -8.61 9.67
CA GLY A 25 -6.57 -9.02 8.42
C GLY A 25 -5.97 -10.29 7.84
N ILE A 26 -4.65 -10.47 7.92
CA ILE A 26 -3.97 -11.72 7.55
C ILE A 26 -4.50 -12.88 8.41
N ASP A 27 -4.54 -12.72 9.72
CA ASP A 27 -5.05 -13.76 10.63
C ASP A 27 -6.50 -14.13 10.32
N SER A 28 -7.35 -13.12 10.10
CA SER A 28 -8.78 -13.32 9.83
C SER A 28 -9.03 -14.03 8.50
N ILE A 29 -8.35 -13.60 7.43
CA ILE A 29 -8.46 -14.22 6.10
C ILE A 29 -7.92 -15.66 6.14
N SER A 30 -6.78 -15.87 6.81
CA SER A 30 -6.18 -17.21 6.93
C SER A 30 -7.09 -18.18 7.66
N ALA A 31 -7.69 -17.74 8.78
CA ALA A 31 -8.67 -18.52 9.54
C ALA A 31 -9.90 -18.85 8.70
N TYR A 32 -10.43 -17.86 7.95
CA TYR A 32 -11.56 -18.06 7.04
C TYR A 32 -11.24 -19.08 5.93
N MET A 33 -10.03 -19.03 5.37
CA MET A 33 -9.58 -19.92 4.30
C MET A 33 -9.13 -21.31 4.80
N GLY A 34 -8.97 -21.50 6.12
CA GLY A 34 -8.45 -22.75 6.69
C GLY A 34 -6.97 -23.00 6.37
N ILE A 35 -6.17 -21.94 6.18
CA ILE A 35 -4.72 -22.02 5.90
C ILE A 35 -3.90 -21.35 7.01
N ARG A 36 -2.59 -21.60 7.04
CA ARG A 36 -1.70 -20.90 7.98
C ARG A 36 -1.42 -19.48 7.48
N PRO A 37 -1.29 -18.47 8.37
CA PRO A 37 -0.88 -17.11 7.99
C PRO A 37 0.38 -17.03 7.13
N ALA A 38 1.36 -17.90 7.40
CA ALA A 38 2.59 -17.97 6.61
C ALA A 38 2.33 -18.41 5.14
N ASP A 39 1.34 -19.29 4.92
CA ASP A 39 0.98 -19.74 3.58
C ASP A 39 0.22 -18.63 2.82
N PHE A 40 -0.63 -17.86 3.51
CA PHE A 40 -1.25 -16.66 2.94
C PHE A 40 -0.21 -15.63 2.52
N LEU A 41 0.75 -15.33 3.40
CA LEU A 41 1.85 -14.41 3.11
C LEU A 41 2.69 -14.88 1.91
N ALA A 42 3.03 -16.17 1.85
CA ALA A 42 3.79 -16.75 0.74
C ALA A 42 3.03 -16.68 -0.60
N SER A 43 1.70 -16.65 -0.57
CA SER A 43 0.87 -16.49 -1.78
C SER A 43 0.82 -15.06 -2.32
N MET A 44 1.19 -14.06 -1.51
CA MET A 44 1.11 -12.66 -1.91
C MET A 44 2.32 -12.24 -2.76
N THR A 45 2.06 -11.96 -4.03
CA THR A 45 3.04 -11.37 -4.94
C THR A 45 2.94 -9.85 -4.98
N ASP A 46 4.06 -9.21 -5.31
CA ASP A 46 4.18 -7.76 -5.50
C ASP A 46 3.78 -6.94 -4.24
N MET A 47 4.16 -7.42 -3.07
CA MET A 47 3.83 -6.80 -1.79
C MET A 47 4.73 -5.61 -1.49
N GLN A 48 4.11 -4.46 -1.19
CA GLN A 48 4.81 -3.33 -0.61
C GLN A 48 5.01 -3.49 0.91
N THR A 49 6.12 -2.99 1.42
CA THR A 49 6.38 -2.84 2.86
C THR A 49 5.87 -1.49 3.38
N PRO A 50 5.71 -1.30 4.70
CA PRO A 50 5.40 0.03 5.27
C PRO A 50 6.42 1.11 4.90
N ALA A 51 7.70 0.74 4.76
CA ALA A 51 8.75 1.66 4.32
C ALA A 51 8.56 2.12 2.86
N ASP A 52 8.08 1.23 1.99
CA ASP A 52 7.78 1.58 0.60
C ASP A 52 6.64 2.60 0.51
N VAL A 53 5.60 2.42 1.31
CA VAL A 53 4.49 3.39 1.43
C VAL A 53 5.03 4.73 1.94
N GLY A 54 5.87 4.74 2.97
CA GLY A 54 6.50 5.96 3.49
C GLY A 54 7.31 6.71 2.42
N ARG A 55 8.12 5.98 1.64
CA ARG A 55 8.88 6.56 0.53
C ARG A 55 7.97 7.12 -0.57
N ALA A 56 6.89 6.42 -0.90
CA ALA A 56 5.90 6.89 -1.88
C ALA A 56 5.22 8.19 -1.42
N VAL A 57 4.88 8.33 -0.14
CA VAL A 57 4.34 9.59 0.42
C VAL A 57 5.34 10.73 0.25
N VAL A 58 6.61 10.53 0.60
CA VAL A 58 7.65 11.55 0.41
C VAL A 58 7.81 11.93 -1.06
N GLN A 59 7.79 10.93 -1.96
CA GLN A 59 7.88 11.16 -3.40
C GLN A 59 6.71 12.01 -3.92
N LEU A 60 5.47 11.71 -3.52
CA LEU A 60 4.29 12.49 -3.91
C LEU A 60 4.32 13.92 -3.35
N ALA A 61 4.76 14.08 -2.10
CA ALA A 61 4.83 15.37 -1.45
C ALA A 61 5.87 16.30 -2.12
N THR A 62 7.01 15.74 -2.53
CA THR A 62 8.17 16.51 -3.04
C THR A 62 8.21 16.64 -4.57
N ALA A 63 7.70 15.65 -5.32
CA ALA A 63 7.69 15.70 -6.78
C ALA A 63 6.45 16.42 -7.33
N LYS A 64 6.60 17.03 -8.52
CA LYS A 64 5.46 17.53 -9.32
C LYS A 64 4.82 16.40 -10.13
N GLN A 65 4.51 15.28 -9.47
CA GLN A 65 3.71 14.20 -10.06
C GLN A 65 2.33 14.75 -10.45
N GLN A 66 1.86 14.40 -11.64
CA GLN A 66 0.53 14.75 -12.14
C GLN A 66 -0.46 13.66 -11.75
N GLY A 67 -1.71 14.06 -11.48
CA GLY A 67 -2.78 13.15 -11.04
C GLY A 67 -3.14 13.31 -9.57
N SER A 68 -4.20 12.63 -9.16
CA SER A 68 -4.79 12.72 -7.81
C SER A 68 -4.93 11.37 -7.12
N SER A 69 -4.68 10.26 -7.80
CA SER A 69 -4.83 8.91 -7.25
C SER A 69 -3.64 8.05 -7.66
N PHE A 70 -3.05 7.39 -6.68
CA PHE A 70 -1.83 6.61 -6.83
C PHE A 70 -1.94 5.30 -6.04
N VAL A 71 -1.19 4.31 -6.50
CA VAL A 71 -1.04 3.03 -5.82
C VAL A 71 0.44 2.75 -5.57
N VAL A 72 0.73 1.97 -4.54
CA VAL A 72 2.08 1.46 -4.28
C VAL A 72 2.04 -0.04 -4.07
N SER A 73 2.89 -0.74 -4.82
CA SER A 73 3.14 -2.17 -4.71
C SER A 73 4.64 -2.45 -4.53
N GLY A 74 5.05 -3.72 -4.55
CA GLY A 74 6.46 -4.09 -4.56
C GLY A 74 7.24 -3.52 -5.74
N ALA A 75 6.57 -3.29 -6.88
CA ALA A 75 7.13 -2.63 -8.06
C ALA A 75 7.31 -1.11 -7.89
N GLY A 76 6.70 -0.51 -6.86
CA GLY A 76 6.82 0.91 -6.53
C GLY A 76 5.55 1.71 -6.75
N LEU A 77 5.72 3.03 -6.81
CA LEU A 77 4.63 4.00 -6.97
C LEU A 77 4.18 4.09 -8.43
N ALA A 78 2.86 4.05 -8.66
CA ALA A 78 2.25 4.26 -9.97
C ALA A 78 0.96 5.09 -9.83
N ALA A 79 0.53 5.71 -10.94
CA ALA A 79 -0.82 6.26 -11.02
C ALA A 79 -1.84 5.13 -10.89
N ALA A 80 -2.95 5.39 -10.19
CA ALA A 80 -4.07 4.46 -10.15
C ALA A 80 -4.73 4.39 -11.54
N ALA A 81 -5.11 3.18 -11.97
CA ALA A 81 -5.87 2.94 -13.20
C ALA A 81 -7.35 3.33 -13.07
#